data_AF-S4PSD1-F1
#
_entry.id   AF-S4PSD1-F1
#
_cell.length_a   1.000
_cell.length_b   1.000
_cell.length_c   1.000
_cell.angle_alpha   90.00
_cell.angle_beta   90.00
_cell.angle_gamma   90.00
#
_symmetry.space_group_name_H-M   'P 1'
#
loop_
_entity.id
_entity.type
_entity.pdbx_description
1 polymer ?
#
loop_
_entity_poly.entity_id
_entity_poly.type
_entity_poly.pdbx_seq_one_letter_code
_entity_poly.pdbx_strand_id
1 'polypeptide(L)'
;MSRQWVTDLKPFATSYKKPYLSDAPALILVFRQTYSWREDGKKRMHYYNEISIAIAAGFLLAAIQYCGLVALTSTPLNCNARLRD
;
A
#
# COMPACT_ATOMS: atom_id res chain seq x y z
N MET A 1 6.86 -8.96 14.34
CA MET A 1 7.51 -9.71 13.25
C MET A 1 8.29 -10.86 13.87
N SER A 2 8.34 -12.02 13.22
CA SER A 2 9.12 -13.17 13.71
C SER A 2 10.63 -12.90 13.59
N ARG A 3 11.45 -13.62 14.36
CA ARG A 3 12.93 -13.53 14.26
C ARG A 3 13.44 -13.89 12.86
N GLN A 4 12.78 -14.85 12.20
CA GLN A 4 13.07 -15.21 10.81
C GLN A 4 12.89 -14.00 9.89
N TRP A 5 11.70 -13.39 9.90
CA TRP A 5 11.40 -12.24 9.06
C TRP A 5 12.37 -11.07 9.33
N VAL A 6 12.69 -10.76 10.59
CA VAL A 6 13.66 -9.71 10.91
C VAL A 6 15.06 -10.02 10.34
N THR A 7 15.45 -11.30 10.27
CA THR A 7 16.72 -11.72 9.68
C THR A 7 16.71 -11.55 8.16
N ASP A 8 15.60 -11.92 7.51
CA ASP A 8 15.42 -11.81 6.06
C ASP A 8 15.45 -10.35 5.58
N LEU A 9 15.13 -9.40 6.46
CA LEU A 9 15.15 -7.96 6.14
C LEU A 9 16.54 -7.31 6.25
N LYS A 10 17.54 -7.99 6.83
CA LYS A 10 18.89 -7.43 7.04
C LYS A 10 19.56 -6.91 5.76
N PRO A 11 19.48 -7.58 4.59
CA PRO A 11 20.11 -7.10 3.36
C PRO A 11 19.58 -5.74 2.88
N PHE A 12 18.35 -5.37 3.26
CA PHE A 12 17.74 -4.10 2.87
C PHE A 12 18.07 -2.94 3.81
N ALA A 13 18.79 -3.21 4.92
CA ALA A 13 19.15 -2.21 5.94
C ALA A 13 17.95 -1.38 6.46
N THR A 14 16.74 -1.93 6.43
CA THR A 14 15.53 -1.20 6.84
C THR A 14 15.39 -1.13 8.36
N SER A 15 14.91 0.01 8.87
CA SER A 15 14.59 0.23 10.28
C SER A 15 13.16 0.78 10.44
N TYR A 16 12.70 0.96 11.68
CA TYR A 16 11.44 1.61 12.02
C TYR A 16 11.42 3.10 11.68
N LYS A 17 12.59 3.76 11.60
CA LYS A 17 12.72 5.17 11.20
C LYS A 17 12.49 5.30 9.69
N LYS A 18 11.47 6.06 9.29
CA LYS A 18 11.06 6.25 7.89
C LYS A 18 11.07 7.74 7.51
N PRO A 19 12.25 8.37 7.34
CA PRO A 19 12.34 9.81 7.04
C PRO A 19 11.66 10.20 5.73
N TYR A 20 11.61 9.28 4.75
CA TYR A 20 10.87 9.46 3.51
C TYR A 20 9.37 9.73 3.68
N LEU A 21 8.77 9.44 4.85
CA LEU A 21 7.36 9.81 5.11
C LEU A 21 7.18 11.33 5.31
N SER A 22 8.24 12.06 5.63
CA SER A 22 8.23 13.51 5.77
C SER A 22 8.97 14.21 4.63
N ASP A 23 10.07 13.62 4.16
CA ASP A 23 10.93 14.24 3.13
C ASP A 23 10.32 14.14 1.72
N ALA A 24 9.54 13.10 1.45
CA ALA A 24 8.92 12.93 0.13
C ALA A 24 7.85 14.01 -0.10
N PRO A 25 7.78 14.61 -1.30
CA PRO A 25 6.82 15.68 -1.59
C PRO A 25 5.36 15.18 -1.64
N ALA A 26 5.17 13.87 -1.79
CA ALA A 26 3.86 13.26 -1.82
C ALA A 26 3.91 11.83 -1.24
N LEU A 27 2.80 11.44 -0.60
CA LEU A 27 2.54 10.07 -0.17
C LEU A 27 1.26 9.58 -0.85
N ILE A 28 1.30 8.38 -1.43
CA ILE A 28 0.14 7.74 -2.04
C ILE A 28 -0.24 6.52 -1.20
N LEU A 29 -1.41 6.56 -0.57
CA LEU A 29 -1.97 5.43 0.18
C LEU A 29 -3.02 4.73 -0.69
N VAL A 30 -2.76 3.45 -0.99
CA VAL A 30 -3.66 2.63 -1.82
C VAL A 30 -4.60 1.84 -0.91
N PHE A 31 -5.87 2.23 -0.89
CA PHE A 31 -6.91 1.55 -0.11
C PHE A 31 -7.72 0.60 -0.99
N ARG A 32 -7.94 -0.62 -0.50
CA ARG A 32 -8.87 -1.56 -1.12
C ARG A 32 -10.27 -1.37 -0.57
N GLN A 33 -11.27 -1.42 -1.44
CA GLN A 33 -12.68 -1.50 -1.06
C GLN A 33 -13.12 -2.97 -1.14
N THR A 34 -13.62 -3.53 -0.03
CA THR A 34 -14.19 -4.89 0.02
C THR A 34 -15.59 -4.98 -0.57
N TYR A 35 -16.31 -3.88 -0.53
CA TYR A 35 -17.61 -3.71 -1.14
C TYR A 35 -17.85 -2.23 -1.40
N SER A 36 -18.85 -1.95 -2.20
CA SER A 36 -19.45 -0.63 -2.40
C SER A 36 -20.95 -0.70 -2.11
N TRP A 37 -21.62 0.46 -2.09
CA TRP A 37 -23.06 0.55 -1.95
C TRP A 37 -23.69 0.82 -3.32
N ARG A 38 -24.78 0.13 -3.62
CA ARG A 38 -25.64 0.44 -4.76
C ARG A 38 -26.59 1.59 -4.40
N GLU A 39 -27.20 2.20 -5.41
CA GLU A 39 -28.21 3.24 -5.23
C GLU A 39 -29.41 2.77 -4.39
N ASP A 40 -29.74 1.47 -4.44
CA ASP A 40 -30.79 0.85 -3.64
C ASP A 40 -30.37 0.50 -2.19
N GLY A 41 -29.20 0.97 -1.75
CA GLY A 41 -28.65 0.72 -0.42
C GLY A 41 -28.11 -0.70 -0.19
N LYS A 42 -28.14 -1.58 -1.19
CA LYS A 42 -27.57 -2.93 -1.06
C LYS A 42 -26.06 -2.93 -1.27
N LYS A 43 -25.37 -3.85 -0.60
CA LYS A 43 -23.93 -4.06 -0.80
C LYS A 43 -23.64 -4.67 -2.16
N ARG A 44 -22.71 -4.08 -2.90
CA ARG A 44 -22.05 -4.67 -4.07
C ARG A 44 -20.69 -5.19 -3.65
N MET A 45 -20.54 -6.51 -3.58
CA MET A 45 -19.27 -7.14 -3.22
C MET A 45 -18.22 -6.94 -4.32
N HIS A 46 -16.97 -6.69 -3.93
CA HIS A 46 -15.84 -6.65 -4.85
C HIS A 46 -15.06 -7.97 -4.75
N TYR A 47 -15.21 -8.83 -5.75
CA TYR A 47 -14.49 -10.10 -5.84
C TYR A 47 -13.03 -9.87 -6.23
N TYR A 48 -12.13 -10.66 -5.65
CA TYR A 48 -10.69 -10.57 -5.88
C TYR A 48 -10.11 -9.16 -5.66
N ASN A 49 -10.73 -8.37 -4.77
CA ASN A 49 -10.36 -6.98 -4.55
C ASN A 49 -8.88 -6.77 -4.20
N GLU A 50 -8.25 -7.72 -3.52
CA GLU A 50 -6.81 -7.70 -3.21
C GLU A 50 -5.94 -7.91 -4.45
N ILE A 51 -6.34 -8.79 -5.37
CA ILE A 51 -5.63 -8.98 -6.64
C ILE A 51 -5.86 -7.77 -7.55
N SER A 52 -7.11 -7.29 -7.65
CA SER A 52 -7.45 -6.13 -8.47
C SER A 52 -6.70 -4.87 -8.04
N ILE A 53 -6.60 -4.62 -6.73
CA ILE A 53 -5.87 -3.45 -6.22
C ILE A 53 -4.34 -3.61 -6.41
N ALA A 54 -3.81 -4.84 -6.31
CA ALA A 54 -2.41 -5.10 -6.59
C ALA A 54 -2.07 -4.86 -8.07
N ILE A 55 -2.96 -5.24 -8.99
CA ILE A 55 -2.82 -4.94 -10.43
C ILE A 55 -2.81 -3.42 -10.66
N ALA A 56 -3.75 -2.69 -10.05
CA ALA A 56 -3.80 -1.23 -10.14
C ALA A 56 -2.52 -0.57 -9.57
N ALA A 57 -2.01 -1.08 -8.44
CA ALA A 57 -0.74 -0.62 -7.87
C ALA A 57 0.45 -0.90 -8.81
N GLY A 58 0.44 -2.01 -9.56
CA GLY A 58 1.42 -2.29 -10.60
C GLY A 58 1.41 -1.25 -11.72
N PHE A 59 0.24 -0.88 -12.22
CA PHE A 59 0.09 0.22 -13.19
C PHE A 59 0.56 1.56 -12.62
N LEU A 60 0.26 1.85 -11.35
CA LEU A 60 0.73 3.05 -10.68
C LEU A 60 2.27 3.10 -10.63
N LEU A 61 2.94 2.00 -10.27
CA LEU A 61 4.39 1.92 -10.25
C LEU A 61 4.99 2.12 -11.65
N ALA A 62 4.38 1.52 -12.67
CA ALA A 62 4.80 1.71 -14.07
C ALA A 62 4.65 3.17 -14.51
N ALA A 63 3.57 3.85 -14.14
CA ALA A 63 3.34 5.25 -14.45
C ALA A 63 4.33 6.18 -13.71
N ILE A 64 4.61 5.90 -12.44
CA ILE A 64 5.64 6.63 -11.65
C ILE A 64 7.00 6.53 -12.36
N GLN A 65 7.41 5.31 -12.74
CA GLN A 65 8.65 5.09 -13.46
C GLN A 65 8.66 5.78 -14.83
N TYR A 66 7.55 5.73 -15.57
CA TYR A 66 7.41 6.35 -16.89
C TYR A 66 7.60 7.88 -16.82
N CYS A 67 7.12 8.52 -15.76
CA CYS A 67 7.29 9.96 -15.53
C CYS A 67 8.67 10.34 -14.96
N GLY A 68 9.60 9.38 -14.81
CA GLY A 68 10.94 9.63 -14.27
C GLY A 68 10.98 9.84 -12.75
N LEU A 69 9.93 9.43 -12.03
CA LEU A 69 9.86 9.46 -10.58
C LEU A 69 10.28 8.11 -9.97
N VAL A 70 10.50 8.11 -8.67
CA VAL A 70 10.79 6.89 -7.89
C VAL A 70 9.76 6.74 -6.77
N ALA A 71 9.45 5.50 -6.41
CA ALA A 71 8.58 5.18 -5.29
C ALA A 71 9.07 3.94 -4.53
N LEU A 72 8.75 3.89 -3.24
CA LEU A 72 8.99 2.74 -2.37
C LEU A 72 7.64 2.14 -1.95
N THR A 73 7.34 0.93 -2.43
CA THR A 73 6.18 0.17 -1.96
C THR A 73 6.42 -0.27 -0.52
N SER A 74 5.58 0.19 0.41
CA SER A 74 5.70 -0.10 1.85
C SER A 74 4.41 -0.68 2.43
N THR A 75 4.53 -1.69 3.29
CA THR A 75 3.42 -2.33 4.00
C THR A 75 3.55 -2.07 5.51
N PRO A 76 3.03 -0.94 6.02
CA PRO A 76 3.12 -0.58 7.43
C PRO A 76 2.22 -1.47 8.29
N LEU A 77 2.72 -2.67 8.62
CA LEU A 77 1.99 -3.69 9.37
C LEU A 77 1.44 -3.12 10.68
N ASN A 78 0.17 -3.43 10.98
CA ASN A 78 -0.59 -2.95 12.14
C ASN A 78 -0.95 -1.45 12.15
N CYS A 79 -0.67 -0.69 11.08
CA CYS A 79 -1.06 0.73 11.00
C CYS A 79 -2.44 0.96 10.36
N ASN A 80 -3.02 -0.05 9.71
CA ASN A 80 -4.21 0.09 8.85
C ASN A 80 -5.41 0.79 9.51
N ALA A 81 -5.74 0.44 10.77
CA ALA A 81 -6.89 1.05 11.45
C ALA A 81 -6.67 2.55 11.67
N ARG A 82 -5.50 2.94 12.19
CA ARG A 82 -5.16 4.34 12.47
C ARG A 82 -4.92 5.20 11.24
N LEU A 83 -4.59 4.60 10.10
CA LEU A 83 -4.42 5.31 8.83
C LEU A 83 -5.76 5.54 8.11
N ARG A 84 -6.79 4.78 8.47
CA ARG A 84 -8.12 4.87 7.85
C ARG A 84 -9.04 5.84 8.60
N ASP A 85 -8.89 5.90 9.93
CA ASP A 85 -9.66 6.77 10.81
C ASP A 85 -9.14 8.22 10.75
#